data_AF-A0A2W4JGG7-F1
#
_entry.id   AF-A0A2W4JGG7-F1
#
_cell.length_a   1.000
_cell.length_b   1.000
_cell.length_c   1.000
_cell.angle_alpha   90.00
_cell.angle_beta   90.00
_cell.angle_gamma   90.00
#
_symmetry.space_group_name_H-M   'P 1'
#
loop_
_entity.id
_entity.type
_entity.pdbx_description
1 polymer ?
#
loop_
_entity_poly.entity_id
_entity_poly.type
_entity_poly.pdbx_seq_one_letter_code
_entity_poly.pdbx_strand_id
1 'polypeptide(L)'
;MTSRDMWTAVEALSRFAAELESGGADVDDGFAPVPAEPHLAPALPGRTPGSALAEQVQAASQAVPGPRSIILDCGISRRPGFTHVLCISPAAESILGSDGFARLGEIVGRVYGVMSYEWEGIDRLHLVAGDLPWADLLAEAREALAVFMAGRV
;
A
#
# COMPACT_ATOMS: atom_id res chain seq x y z
N MET A 1 7.71 22.27 -25.99
CA MET A 1 8.62 21.13 -25.77
C MET A 1 8.62 20.29 -27.03
N THR A 2 9.75 20.26 -27.73
CA THR A 2 9.87 19.62 -29.04
C THR A 2 10.42 18.21 -28.88
N SER A 3 10.06 17.29 -29.79
CA SER A 3 10.42 15.86 -29.79
C SER A 3 11.93 15.55 -29.68
N ARG A 4 12.80 16.56 -29.82
CA ARG A 4 14.26 16.46 -29.72
C ARG A 4 14.78 16.51 -28.28
N ASP A 5 14.02 17.13 -27.37
CA ASP A 5 14.34 17.25 -25.94
C ASP A 5 14.04 15.94 -25.19
N MET A 6 13.14 15.12 -25.72
CA MET A 6 12.76 13.82 -25.13
C MET A 6 13.80 12.72 -25.42
N TRP A 7 14.50 12.80 -26.55
CA TRP A 7 15.48 11.80 -26.97
C TRP A 7 16.82 11.92 -26.20
N THR A 8 17.21 13.15 -25.85
CA THR A 8 18.40 13.44 -25.03
C THR A 8 18.25 13.00 -23.58
N ALA A 9 17.03 13.06 -23.03
CA ALA A 9 16.74 12.55 -21.69
C ALA A 9 16.82 11.01 -21.60
N VAL A 10 16.39 10.31 -22.67
CA VAL A 10 16.49 8.85 -22.77
C VAL A 10 17.95 8.39 -22.86
N GLU A 11 18.78 9.07 -23.67
CA GLU A 11 20.22 8.76 -23.75
C GLU A 11 20.95 9.02 -22.41
N ALA A 12 20.58 10.06 -21.67
CA ALA A 12 21.15 10.35 -20.36
C ALA A 12 20.80 9.27 -19.33
N LEU A 13 19.55 8.77 -19.33
CA LEU A 13 19.10 7.68 -18.46
C LEU A 13 19.77 6.35 -18.81
N SER A 14 19.97 6.05 -20.09
CA SER A 14 20.68 4.84 -20.53
C SER A 14 22.16 4.85 -20.15
N ARG A 15 22.81 6.01 -20.15
CA ARG A 15 24.21 6.15 -19.74
C ARG A 15 24.39 5.99 -18.22
N PHE A 16 23.46 6.54 -17.44
CA PHE A 16 23.44 6.38 -15.98
C PHE A 16 23.18 4.91 -15.57
N ALA A 17 22.32 4.20 -16.30
CA ALA A 17 22.09 2.76 -16.07
C ALA A 17 23.34 1.91 -16.36
N ALA A 18 24.12 2.26 -17.40
CA ALA A 18 25.36 1.56 -17.72
C ALA A 18 26.50 1.84 -16.71
N GLU A 19 26.54 3.03 -16.12
CA GLU A 19 27.52 3.36 -15.07
C GLU A 19 27.24 2.60 -13.76
N LEU A 20 25.97 2.37 -13.42
CA LEU A 20 25.56 1.56 -12.25
C LEU A 20 25.99 0.09 -12.35
N GLU A 21 26.07 -0.48 -13.56
CA GLU A 21 26.52 -1.88 -13.74
C GLU A 21 28.05 -2.03 -13.66
N SER A 22 28.82 -0.94 -13.79
CA SER A 22 30.29 -0.98 -13.79
C SER A 22 30.95 -0.63 -12.44
N GLY A 23 30.17 -0.13 -11.48
CA GLY A 23 30.64 0.34 -10.18
C GLY A 23 30.75 -0.76 -9.12
N GLY A 24 31.54 -1.81 -9.38
CA GLY A 24 31.85 -2.85 -8.40
C GLY A 24 33.33 -2.91 -8.06
N ALA A 25 33.78 -2.18 -7.04
CA ALA A 25 35.08 -2.39 -6.43
C ALA A 25 35.07 -2.07 -4.94
N ASP A 26 35.68 -2.98 -4.18
CA ASP A 26 35.89 -3.05 -2.73
C ASP A 26 34.66 -3.28 -1.84
N VAL A 27 34.25 -4.54 -1.79
CA VAL A 27 33.54 -5.09 -0.63
C VAL A 27 34.42 -6.17 0.00
N ASP A 28 34.94 -5.82 1.18
CA ASP A 28 35.44 -6.65 2.27
C ASP A 28 35.23 -8.18 2.10
N ASP A 29 36.34 -8.93 2.05
CA ASP A 29 36.38 -10.39 2.09
C ASP A 29 35.70 -10.90 3.39
N GLY A 30 34.49 -11.45 3.30
CA GLY A 30 33.92 -12.06 4.51
C GLY A 30 32.52 -12.67 4.47
N PHE A 31 31.71 -12.45 3.43
CA PHE A 31 30.49 -13.24 3.25
C PHE A 31 30.15 -13.38 1.77
N ALA A 32 30.81 -14.32 1.10
CA ALA A 32 30.28 -14.89 -0.12
C ALA A 32 29.17 -15.88 0.30
N PRO A 33 27.88 -15.64 -0.02
CA PRO A 33 26.91 -16.72 0.06
C PRO A 33 27.42 -17.80 -0.89
N VAL A 34 27.91 -18.90 -0.33
CA VAL A 34 28.20 -20.10 -1.11
C VAL A 34 26.92 -20.38 -1.89
N PRO A 35 26.92 -20.38 -3.23
CA PRO A 35 25.74 -20.76 -3.97
C PRO A 35 25.37 -22.13 -3.45
N ALA A 36 24.26 -22.22 -2.74
CA ALA A 36 23.74 -23.49 -2.29
C ALA A 36 23.58 -24.29 -3.58
N GLU A 37 24.44 -25.29 -3.79
CA GLU A 37 24.15 -26.33 -4.75
C GLU A 37 22.70 -26.73 -4.46
N PRO A 38 21.83 -26.84 -5.48
CA PRO A 38 20.47 -27.27 -5.24
C PRO A 38 20.55 -28.65 -4.60
N HIS A 39 20.55 -28.67 -3.26
CA HIS A 39 20.41 -29.87 -2.51
C HIS A 39 19.02 -30.35 -2.90
N LEU A 40 19.00 -31.33 -3.81
CA LEU A 40 17.88 -32.22 -4.02
C LEU A 40 17.71 -33.01 -2.72
N ALA A 41 17.40 -32.30 -1.63
CA ALA A 41 16.91 -32.89 -0.41
C ALA A 41 15.68 -33.70 -0.85
N PRO A 42 15.62 -34.99 -0.51
CA PRO A 42 14.47 -35.82 -0.85
C PRO A 42 13.21 -35.09 -0.40
N ALA A 43 12.30 -34.83 -1.33
CA ALA A 43 11.02 -34.21 -1.00
C ALA A 43 10.37 -35.04 0.11
N LEU A 44 10.05 -34.40 1.23
CA LEU A 44 9.32 -35.07 2.30
C LEU A 44 7.97 -35.54 1.72
N PRO A 45 7.58 -36.81 1.90
CA PRO A 45 6.35 -37.33 1.33
C PRO A 45 5.16 -36.47 1.76
N GLY A 46 4.37 -36.02 0.79
CA GLY A 46 3.21 -35.15 1.02
C GLY A 46 3.50 -33.65 1.16
N ARG A 47 4.75 -33.19 0.98
CA ARG A 47 5.08 -31.76 0.96
C ARG A 47 5.59 -31.33 -0.41
N THR A 48 4.79 -30.54 -1.11
CA THR A 48 5.20 -29.85 -2.33
C THR A 48 5.76 -28.47 -1.96
N PRO A 49 7.01 -28.13 -2.32
CA PRO A 49 7.55 -26.80 -2.07
C PRO A 49 6.63 -25.71 -2.61
N GLY A 50 6.33 -24.70 -1.79
CA GLY A 50 5.45 -23.59 -2.17
C GLY A 50 3.94 -23.87 -2.11
N SER A 51 3.49 -25.10 -1.84
CA SER A 51 2.03 -25.39 -1.80
C SER A 51 1.30 -24.62 -0.70
N ALA A 52 1.90 -24.46 0.49
CA ALA A 52 1.31 -23.69 1.57
C ALA A 52 1.14 -22.20 1.22
N LEU A 53 2.09 -21.62 0.49
CA LEU A 53 1.96 -20.23 0.00
C LEU A 53 0.89 -20.15 -1.09
N ALA A 54 0.85 -21.11 -2.01
CA ALA A 54 -0.15 -21.16 -3.07
C ALA A 54 -1.58 -21.28 -2.50
N GLU A 55 -1.77 -22.12 -1.47
CA GLU A 55 -3.04 -22.26 -0.74
C GLU A 55 -3.43 -20.95 -0.05
N GLN A 56 -2.46 -20.25 0.57
CA GLN A 56 -2.71 -18.93 1.19
C GLN A 56 -3.07 -17.86 0.16
N VAL A 57 -2.39 -17.81 -0.98
CA VAL A 57 -2.69 -16.88 -2.08
C VAL A 57 -4.07 -17.18 -2.67
N GLN A 58 -4.41 -18.47 -2.83
CA GLN A 58 -5.72 -18.88 -3.30
C GLN A 58 -6.82 -18.50 -2.31
N ALA A 59 -6.62 -18.75 -1.02
CA ALA A 59 -7.56 -18.37 0.03
C ALA A 59 -7.72 -16.84 0.12
N ALA A 60 -6.62 -16.09 0.00
CA ALA A 60 -6.64 -14.63 -0.03
C ALA A 60 -7.35 -14.08 -1.27
N SER A 61 -7.20 -14.73 -2.42
CA SER A 61 -7.88 -14.36 -3.67
C SER A 61 -9.39 -14.61 -3.63
N GLN A 62 -9.85 -15.51 -2.76
CA GLN A 62 -11.27 -15.82 -2.54
C GLN A 62 -11.88 -15.05 -1.37
N ALA A 63 -11.07 -14.40 -0.53
CA ALA A 63 -11.56 -13.62 0.60
C ALA A 63 -12.23 -12.33 0.11
N VAL A 64 -13.41 -12.03 0.63
CA VAL A 64 -14.07 -10.74 0.36
C VAL A 64 -13.29 -9.65 1.11
N PRO A 65 -12.70 -8.66 0.41
CA PRO A 65 -11.95 -7.59 1.06
C PRO A 65 -12.86 -6.75 1.96
N GLY A 66 -12.50 -6.64 3.23
CA GLY A 66 -13.21 -5.85 4.23
C GLY A 66 -12.63 -4.43 4.40
N PRO A 67 -13.23 -3.59 5.27
CA PRO A 67 -12.81 -2.20 5.48
C PRO A 67 -11.35 -2.05 5.94
N ARG A 68 -10.81 -3.04 6.68
CA ARG A 68 -9.41 -3.08 7.10
C ARG A 68 -8.41 -3.21 5.93
N SER A 69 -8.86 -3.75 4.80
CA SER A 69 -8.04 -3.83 3.58
C SER A 69 -8.03 -2.52 2.77
N ILE A 70 -8.92 -1.58 3.11
CA ILE A 70 -9.07 -0.28 2.45
C ILE A 70 -8.42 0.82 3.29
N ILE A 71 -8.81 0.96 4.56
CA ILE A 71 -8.20 1.91 5.49
C ILE A 71 -7.15 1.14 6.30
N LEU A 72 -5.87 1.35 5.99
CA LEU A 72 -4.77 0.55 6.47
C LEU A 72 -4.28 0.98 7.85
N ASP A 73 -4.16 2.29 8.07
CA ASP A 73 -3.60 2.84 9.30
C ASP A 73 -4.02 4.29 9.53
N CYS A 74 -3.77 4.81 10.74
CA CYS A 74 -3.99 6.19 11.14
C CYS A 74 -2.73 6.75 11.81
N GLY A 75 -2.18 7.81 11.24
CA GLY A 75 -0.97 8.48 11.73
C GLY A 75 -1.18 9.95 12.05
N ILE A 76 -0.09 10.61 12.43
CA ILE A 76 -0.04 12.05 12.66
C ILE A 76 0.15 12.76 11.31
N SER A 77 -0.74 13.71 11.00
CA SER A 77 -0.57 14.54 9.80
C SER A 77 0.58 15.53 9.96
N ARG A 78 1.37 15.71 8.90
CA ARG A 78 2.40 16.76 8.82
C ARG A 78 1.94 17.99 8.03
N ARG A 79 0.68 17.99 7.55
CA ARG A 79 0.10 19.13 6.82
C ARG A 79 -0.43 20.18 7.81
N PRO A 80 -0.15 21.48 7.59
CA PRO A 80 -0.67 22.54 8.44
C PRO A 80 -2.20 22.48 8.57
N GLY A 81 -2.71 22.59 9.80
CA GLY A 81 -4.14 22.58 10.08
C GLY A 81 -4.77 21.19 10.25
N PHE A 82 -4.08 20.10 9.90
CA PHE A 82 -4.57 18.72 10.05
C PHE A 82 -3.89 18.00 11.20
N THR A 83 -4.63 17.15 11.92
CA THR A 83 -4.12 16.41 13.09
C THR A 83 -3.83 14.94 12.77
N HIS A 84 -4.67 14.32 11.94
CA HIS A 84 -4.57 12.90 11.60
C HIS A 84 -4.41 12.69 10.11
N VAL A 85 -3.84 11.55 9.71
CA VAL A 85 -3.83 11.09 8.31
C VAL A 85 -4.18 9.61 8.27
N LEU A 86 -5.20 9.26 7.48
CA LEU A 86 -5.52 7.88 7.17
C LEU A 86 -4.74 7.43 5.95
N CYS A 87 -4.11 6.27 6.04
CA CYS A 87 -3.46 5.60 4.93
C CYS A 87 -4.47 4.70 4.22
N ILE A 88 -4.72 4.98 2.95
CA ILE A 88 -5.67 4.27 2.10
C ILE A 88 -4.91 3.33 1.17
N SER A 89 -5.40 2.10 1.07
CA SER A 89 -4.85 1.09 0.19
C SER A 89 -4.87 1.56 -1.26
N PRO A 90 -3.78 1.34 -2.04
CA PRO A 90 -3.80 1.60 -3.48
C PRO A 90 -4.87 0.79 -4.23
N ALA A 91 -5.33 -0.33 -3.65
CA ALA A 91 -6.40 -1.15 -4.21
C ALA A 91 -7.81 -0.67 -3.83
N ALA A 92 -7.94 0.40 -3.05
CA ALA A 92 -9.23 0.87 -2.51
C ALA A 92 -10.26 1.15 -3.61
N GLU A 93 -9.86 1.79 -4.71
CA GLU A 93 -10.77 2.06 -5.83
C GLU A 93 -11.22 0.77 -6.52
N SER A 94 -10.31 -0.20 -6.74
CA SER A 94 -10.67 -1.50 -7.30
C SER A 94 -11.64 -2.30 -6.42
N ILE A 95 -11.52 -2.14 -5.09
CA ILE A 95 -12.37 -2.83 -4.11
C ILE A 95 -13.74 -2.16 -4.00
N LEU A 96 -13.78 -0.83 -3.91
CA LEU A 96 -15.01 -0.05 -3.70
C LEU A 96 -15.74 0.28 -5.01
N GLY A 97 -15.05 0.24 -6.15
CA GLY A 97 -15.46 0.93 -7.37
C GLY A 97 -15.34 2.45 -7.24
N SER A 98 -15.31 3.14 -8.39
CA SER A 98 -15.06 4.60 -8.46
C SER A 98 -16.05 5.42 -7.64
N ASP A 99 -17.34 5.09 -7.65
CA ASP A 99 -18.35 5.81 -6.85
C ASP A 99 -18.14 5.63 -5.34
N GLY A 100 -17.76 4.42 -4.92
CA GLY A 100 -17.49 4.14 -3.52
C GLY A 100 -16.22 4.82 -3.03
N PHE A 101 -15.18 4.84 -3.87
CA PHE A 101 -13.94 5.54 -3.60
C PHE A 101 -14.13 7.05 -3.53
N ALA A 102 -14.87 7.65 -4.46
CA ALA A 102 -15.19 9.08 -4.46
C ALA A 102 -15.92 9.51 -3.17
N ARG A 103 -16.73 8.62 -2.59
CA ARG A 103 -17.46 8.85 -1.33
C ARG A 103 -16.65 8.57 -0.06
N LEU A 104 -15.48 7.95 -0.17
CA LEU A 104 -14.70 7.53 1.00
C LEU A 104 -14.37 8.70 1.94
N GLY A 105 -13.98 9.85 1.37
CA GLY A 105 -13.74 11.06 2.15
C GLY A 105 -14.98 11.53 2.91
N GLU A 106 -16.14 11.52 2.27
CA GLU A 106 -17.41 11.91 2.90
C GLU A 106 -17.83 10.95 4.01
N ILE A 107 -17.63 9.64 3.80
CA ILE A 107 -17.93 8.61 4.79
C ILE A 107 -17.11 8.85 6.05
N VAL A 108 -15.80 9.03 5.89
CA VAL A 108 -14.88 9.32 7.00
C VAL A 108 -15.17 10.69 7.64
N GLY A 109 -15.49 11.69 6.82
CA GLY A 109 -15.84 13.05 7.27
C GLY A 109 -17.10 13.11 8.14
N ARG A 110 -17.94 12.06 8.15
CA ARG A 110 -19.13 11.95 9.01
C ARG A 110 -18.86 11.26 10.34
N VAL A 111 -17.66 10.72 10.55
CA VAL A 111 -17.27 10.15 11.84
C VAL A 111 -17.33 11.25 12.90
N TYR A 112 -17.96 10.94 14.04
CA TYR A 112 -18.09 11.90 15.13
C TYR A 112 -16.71 12.44 15.54
N GLY A 113 -16.58 13.76 15.67
CA GLY A 113 -15.33 14.44 16.02
C GLY A 113 -14.38 14.73 14.84
N VAL A 114 -14.66 14.23 13.63
CA VAL A 114 -14.00 14.71 12.41
C VAL A 114 -14.64 16.02 11.96
N MET A 115 -13.85 17.10 11.95
CA MET A 115 -14.31 18.45 11.61
C MET A 115 -14.15 18.78 10.12
N SER A 116 -13.09 18.27 9.51
CA SER A 116 -12.84 18.43 8.06
C SER A 116 -11.86 17.37 7.58
N TYR A 117 -11.83 17.16 6.26
CA TYR A 117 -10.90 16.26 5.60
C TYR A 117 -10.37 16.85 4.30
N GLU A 118 -9.20 16.39 3.89
CA GLU A 118 -8.61 16.72 2.58
C GLU A 118 -7.75 15.57 2.07
N TRP A 119 -7.82 15.32 0.77
CA TRP A 119 -6.98 14.34 0.10
C TRP A 119 -5.58 14.89 -0.20
N GLU A 120 -4.57 14.05 -0.03
CA GLU A 120 -3.26 14.19 -0.66
C GLU A 120 -3.06 12.98 -1.58
N GLY A 121 -3.10 13.20 -2.89
CA GLY A 121 -3.09 12.10 -3.85
C GLY A 121 -4.31 11.18 -3.71
N ILE A 122 -4.09 9.87 -3.80
CA ILE A 122 -5.15 8.84 -3.76
C ILE A 122 -5.04 7.93 -2.52
N ASP A 123 -3.96 8.04 -1.76
CA ASP A 123 -3.58 7.12 -0.69
C ASP A 123 -3.56 7.78 0.69
N ARG A 124 -3.74 9.10 0.77
CA ARG A 124 -3.72 9.84 2.04
C ARG A 124 -4.93 10.74 2.20
N LEU A 125 -5.64 10.53 3.31
CA LEU A 125 -6.76 11.38 3.71
C LEU A 125 -6.41 12.08 5.03
N HIS A 126 -6.14 13.37 4.96
CA HIS A 126 -5.83 14.21 6.11
C HIS A 126 -7.11 14.63 6.80
N LEU A 127 -7.12 14.61 8.12
CA LEU A 127 -8.31 14.88 8.94
C LEU A 127 -7.99 15.89 10.04
N VAL A 128 -8.98 16.70 10.37
CA VAL A 128 -9.00 17.53 11.58
C VAL A 128 -9.91 16.85 12.59
N ALA A 129 -9.30 16.23 13.60
CA ALA A 129 -10.00 15.53 14.68
C ALA A 129 -9.17 15.66 15.97
N GLY A 130 -9.16 16.85 16.58
CA GLY A 130 -8.22 17.18 17.67
C GLY A 130 -8.42 16.38 18.96
N ASP A 131 -9.67 15.99 19.25
CA ASP A 131 -10.03 15.39 20.53
C ASP A 131 -10.11 13.85 20.49
N LEU A 132 -9.81 13.25 19.33
CA LEU A 132 -9.92 11.80 19.13
C LEU A 132 -8.56 11.11 19.18
N PRO A 133 -8.43 10.01 19.96
CA PRO A 133 -7.28 9.13 19.85
C PRO A 133 -7.20 8.47 18.47
N TRP A 134 -5.98 8.29 17.95
CA TRP A 134 -5.75 7.70 16.62
C TRP A 134 -6.38 6.32 16.43
N ALA A 135 -6.34 5.48 17.47
CA ALA A 135 -6.89 4.13 17.44
C ALA A 135 -8.42 4.14 17.33
N ASP A 136 -9.07 5.05 18.05
CA ASP A 136 -10.53 5.20 18.03
C ASP A 136 -10.98 5.76 16.68
N LEU A 137 -10.29 6.80 16.17
CA LEU A 137 -10.57 7.33 14.83
C LEU A 137 -10.42 6.27 13.73
N LEU A 138 -9.38 5.43 13.80
CA LEU A 138 -9.17 4.34 12.85
C LEU A 138 -10.27 3.28 12.94
N ALA A 139 -10.68 2.91 14.15
CA ALA A 139 -11.76 1.95 14.37
C ALA A 139 -13.10 2.47 13.84
N GLU A 140 -13.47 3.71 14.20
CA GLU A 140 -14.71 4.37 13.79
C GLU A 140 -14.77 4.60 12.28
N ALA A 141 -13.65 5.02 11.66
CA ALA A 141 -13.58 5.18 10.21
C ALA A 141 -13.79 3.84 9.47
N ARG A 142 -13.22 2.75 9.99
CA ARG A 142 -13.40 1.40 9.43
C ARG A 142 -14.83 0.90 9.63
N GLU A 143 -15.44 1.19 10.77
CA GLU A 143 -16.83 0.82 11.05
C GLU A 143 -17.81 1.59 10.14
N ALA A 144 -17.63 2.90 9.99
CA ALA A 144 -18.41 3.71 9.07
C ALA A 144 -18.32 3.20 7.62
N LEU A 145 -17.12 2.79 7.19
CA LEU A 145 -16.93 2.16 5.89
C LEU A 145 -17.60 0.78 5.80
N ALA A 146 -17.54 -0.02 6.86
CA ALA A 146 -18.22 -1.32 6.93
C ALA A 146 -19.73 -1.18 6.71
N VAL A 147 -20.36 -0.21 7.40
CA VAL A 147 -21.79 0.11 7.24
C VAL A 147 -22.11 0.51 5.81
N PHE A 148 -21.28 1.36 5.21
CA PHE A 148 -21.43 1.73 3.80
C PHE A 148 -21.35 0.52 2.86
N MET A 149 -20.38 -0.37 3.07
CA MET A 149 -20.20 -1.58 2.25
C MET A 149 -21.35 -2.57 2.41
N ALA A 150 -21.87 -2.74 3.64
CA ALA A 150 -23.00 -3.62 3.91
C ALA A 150 -24.30 -3.14 3.26
N GLY A 151 -24.51 -1.82 3.16
CA GLY A 151 -25.66 -1.23 2.46
C GLY A 151 -25.59 -1.29 0.94
N ARG A 152 -24.53 -1.85 0.36
CA ARG A 152 -24.34 -2.03 -1.10
C ARG A 152 -24.58 -3.45 -1.59
N VAL A 153 -24.80 -4.40 -0.68
CA VAL A 153 -25.15 -5.80 -0.97
C VAL A 153 -26.66 -5.91 -1.16
#